data_AF-A0A7I8VCJ6-F1
#
_entry.id   AF-A0A7I8VCJ6-F1
#
_cell.length_a   1.000
_cell.length_b   1.000
_cell.length_c   1.000
_cell.angle_alpha   90.00
_cell.angle_beta   90.00
_cell.angle_gamma   90.00
#
_symmetry.space_group_name_H-M   'P 1'
#
loop_
_entity.id
_entity.type
_entity.pdbx_description
1 polymer ?
#
loop_
_entity_poly.entity_id
_entity_poly.type
_entity_poly.pdbx_seq_one_letter_code
_entity_poly.pdbx_strand_id
1 'polypeptide(L)'
;MSPAELSSKKDDLPHIYSISRFLPLSVAAELLHKSVVNANRSECSKIQHIYPGLNICESNGRDESASLKIGIPCIVYSARSNPEKDFEAEETFQRVYGCDIIVFAPRSPNNKPPHNIHLEDSLLSTRNIKIGSKRHKSISSTMIQYGHSAVDLLILNYEGNELPIIQSALGSNAIKRIRHTVMNLYLSRLTSSESYERYAEMLLQLKSAGFVNYLTIPSKYKHKSGTGIDYPEYYTLYFYNKKFNDKAELYHFVSPSRPAVKLPDDLKFRSEPLYDTHLHEFLPTEIAEERLYRWLQKSDIHCHSSERLGSLQEGGWNICTAGIYKPRAPCLIYSFGYKADLSFEDTIGLKYGCRVRSFDPTLSNEAERNSFVSVYPYGLNGKDTNIDVKGRKAQFFTFHSILKKFDEVDSVIDYLKFDIEWIEWDVLENFFKGDGLKNVKQLGFEIHFGDPSAALDFFNSKMFTMRWRLLKRLEEKGFARWHAHANPKGFYIDRELRTYIFEVYYLNLSMLTG
;
A
#
# COMPACT_ATOMS: atom_id res chain seq x y z
N MET A 1 -48.31 3.67 31.28
CA MET A 1 -47.36 4.76 31.58
C MET A 1 -47.28 5.65 30.35
N SER A 2 -47.52 6.94 30.52
CA SER A 2 -47.69 7.89 29.40
C SER A 2 -46.33 8.37 28.84
N PRO A 3 -46.26 8.91 27.62
CA PRO A 3 -45.03 9.40 26.99
C PRO A 3 -44.26 10.49 27.78
N ALA A 4 -44.83 11.04 28.86
CA ALA A 4 -44.20 12.06 29.69
C ALA A 4 -43.18 11.49 30.70
N GLU A 5 -43.24 10.20 31.04
CA GLU A 5 -42.35 9.61 32.06
C GLU A 5 -40.98 9.16 31.51
N LEU A 6 -40.79 9.16 30.20
CA LEU A 6 -39.50 8.83 29.55
C LEU A 6 -38.51 10.02 29.48
N SER A 7 -38.89 11.22 29.94
CA SER A 7 -37.99 12.38 29.92
C SER A 7 -37.05 12.50 31.14
N SER A 8 -37.17 11.63 32.14
CA SER A 8 -36.49 11.81 33.44
C SER A 8 -35.26 10.91 33.71
N LYS A 9 -34.72 10.21 32.70
CA LYS A 9 -33.48 9.41 32.86
C LYS A 9 -32.48 9.62 31.73
N LYS A 10 -32.12 10.88 31.47
CA LYS A 10 -31.07 11.26 30.52
C LYS A 10 -29.68 11.45 31.14
N ASP A 11 -29.55 11.29 32.45
CA ASP A 11 -28.31 11.59 33.17
C ASP A 11 -27.73 10.31 33.77
N ASP A 12 -26.90 9.59 33.00
CA ASP A 12 -25.93 8.59 33.52
C ASP A 12 -24.88 8.22 32.45
N LEU A 13 -24.44 9.20 31.65
CA LEU A 13 -23.18 9.14 30.91
C LEU A 13 -22.25 10.19 31.55
N PRO A 14 -20.98 9.86 31.85
CA PRO A 14 -20.07 10.81 32.48
C PRO A 14 -19.93 12.05 31.59
N HIS A 15 -20.40 13.19 32.09
CA HIS A 15 -20.19 14.51 31.50
C HIS A 15 -18.69 14.81 31.49
N ILE A 16 -18.02 14.49 30.38
CA ILE A 16 -16.63 14.89 30.13
C ILE A 16 -16.62 15.62 28.78
N TYR A 17 -16.45 16.95 28.89
CA TYR A 17 -16.43 18.00 27.86
C TYR A 17 -17.76 18.24 27.11
N SER A 18 -18.57 19.20 27.60
CA SER A 18 -19.53 19.85 26.71
C SER A 18 -18.77 20.81 25.80
N ILE A 19 -18.57 20.41 24.55
CA ILE A 19 -18.26 21.39 23.50
C ILE A 19 -19.44 22.38 23.49
N SER A 20 -19.13 23.68 23.55
CA SER A 20 -20.15 24.72 23.64
C SER A 20 -21.09 24.62 22.45
N ARG A 21 -22.40 24.51 22.70
CA ARG A 21 -23.52 24.37 21.73
C ARG A 21 -23.67 25.50 20.67
N PHE A 22 -22.63 26.24 20.33
CA PHE A 22 -22.70 27.48 19.54
C PHE A 22 -21.56 27.65 18.50
N LEU A 23 -20.79 26.61 18.19
CA LEU A 23 -19.76 26.74 17.14
C LEU A 23 -20.40 26.91 15.74
N PRO A 24 -19.98 27.93 14.96
CA PRO A 24 -20.37 28.03 13.56
C PRO A 24 -19.99 26.76 12.79
N LEU A 25 -20.82 26.35 11.83
CA LEU A 25 -20.63 25.11 11.07
C LEU A 25 -19.25 25.02 10.40
N SER A 26 -18.76 26.12 9.83
CA SER A 26 -17.43 26.20 9.22
C SER A 26 -16.31 25.96 10.23
N VAL A 27 -16.45 26.46 11.46
CA VAL A 27 -15.49 26.27 12.54
C VAL A 27 -15.50 24.82 13.04
N ALA A 28 -16.68 24.24 13.26
CA ALA A 28 -16.81 22.84 13.67
C ALA A 28 -16.20 21.88 12.62
N ALA A 29 -16.39 22.17 11.34
CA ALA A 29 -15.78 21.44 10.23
C ALA A 29 -14.26 21.56 10.22
N GLU A 30 -13.72 22.78 10.39
CA GLU A 30 -12.28 23.04 10.44
C GLU A 30 -11.61 22.33 11.63
N LEU A 31 -12.28 22.30 12.79
CA LEU A 31 -11.80 21.60 13.99
C LEU A 31 -11.69 20.09 13.78
N LEU A 32 -12.72 19.46 13.19
CA LEU A 32 -12.68 18.04 12.89
C LEU A 32 -11.63 17.71 11.82
N HIS A 33 -11.50 18.54 10.79
CA HIS A 33 -10.47 18.36 9.78
C HIS A 33 -9.06 18.41 10.39
N LYS A 34 -8.77 19.39 11.24
CA LYS A 34 -7.46 19.57 11.86
C LYS A 34 -7.12 18.50 12.90
N SER A 35 -8.11 17.96 13.61
CA SER A 35 -7.90 16.84 14.54
C SER A 35 -7.54 15.54 13.83
N VAL A 36 -7.96 15.41 12.57
CA VAL A 36 -7.70 14.25 11.72
C VAL A 36 -6.34 14.39 11.00
N VAL A 37 -6.00 15.56 10.46
CA VAL A 37 -4.84 15.77 9.57
C VAL A 37 -3.51 16.04 10.32
N ASN A 38 -3.47 15.92 11.65
CA ASN A 38 -2.31 16.28 12.49
C ASN A 38 -1.86 17.74 12.28
N ALA A 39 -2.63 18.71 12.78
CA ALA A 39 -2.20 20.11 12.85
C ALA A 39 -0.87 20.25 13.63
N ASN A 40 0.00 21.15 13.19
CA ASN A 40 1.27 21.40 13.90
C ASN A 40 1.03 22.17 15.22
N ARG A 41 1.99 22.11 16.15
CA ARG A 41 1.87 22.69 17.50
C ARG A 41 1.50 24.19 17.52
N SER A 42 1.88 24.94 16.48
CA SER A 42 1.57 26.38 16.33
C SER A 42 0.10 26.60 15.96
N GLU A 43 -0.42 25.81 15.03
CA GLU A 43 -1.84 25.84 14.63
C GLU A 43 -2.76 25.35 15.76
N CYS A 44 -2.34 24.31 16.48
CA CYS A 44 -3.05 23.81 17.65
C CYS A 44 -3.18 24.89 18.74
N SER A 45 -2.10 25.62 19.01
CA SER A 45 -2.08 26.69 20.02
C SER A 45 -3.00 27.85 19.67
N LYS A 46 -3.14 28.19 18.38
CA LYS A 46 -4.07 29.23 17.91
C LYS A 46 -5.53 28.83 18.14
N ILE A 47 -5.88 27.58 17.87
CA ILE A 47 -7.23 27.05 18.07
C ILE A 47 -7.58 26.97 19.55
N GLN A 48 -6.63 26.49 20.37
CA GLN A 48 -6.78 26.41 21.81
C GLN A 48 -6.88 27.78 22.48
N HIS A 49 -6.26 28.81 21.89
CA HIS A 49 -6.42 30.19 22.32
C HIS A 49 -7.82 30.75 22.01
N ILE A 50 -8.40 30.39 20.86
CA ILE A 50 -9.75 30.82 20.46
C ILE A 50 -10.82 30.03 21.23
N TYR A 51 -10.56 28.75 21.57
CA TYR A 51 -11.48 27.86 22.28
C TYR A 51 -10.79 27.14 23.45
N PRO A 52 -10.61 27.79 24.60
CA PRO A 52 -9.78 27.31 25.72
C PRO A 52 -10.28 26.03 26.44
N GLY A 53 -11.42 25.46 26.02
CA GLY A 53 -11.94 24.17 26.50
C GLY A 53 -11.78 22.99 25.53
N LEU A 54 -11.28 23.21 24.31
CA LEU A 54 -11.18 22.19 23.26
C LEU A 54 -9.74 21.64 23.16
N ASN A 55 -9.43 20.57 23.90
CA ASN A 55 -8.13 19.90 23.88
C ASN A 55 -8.03 18.84 22.75
N ILE A 56 -8.48 19.18 21.54
CA ILE A 56 -8.63 18.23 20.40
C ILE A 56 -7.33 18.09 19.57
N CYS A 57 -6.38 19.00 19.77
CA CYS A 57 -5.23 19.18 18.90
C CYS A 57 -3.91 19.04 19.67
N GLU A 58 -3.66 17.89 20.29
CA GLU A 58 -2.32 17.56 20.80
C GLU A 58 -1.49 16.93 19.67
N SER A 59 -0.30 17.50 19.40
CA SER A 59 0.65 16.94 18.45
C SER A 59 0.97 15.49 18.83
N ASN A 60 0.60 14.54 17.98
CA ASN A 60 1.06 13.16 18.12
C ASN A 60 2.58 13.17 17.98
N GLY A 61 3.30 12.79 19.04
CA GLY A 61 4.68 12.34 18.88
C GLY A 61 4.68 11.21 17.86
N ARG A 62 5.52 11.30 16.84
CA ARG A 62 5.68 10.23 15.85
C ARG A 62 6.16 8.99 16.60
N ASP A 63 5.27 8.09 16.91
CA ASP A 63 5.63 6.76 17.40
C ASP A 63 5.81 5.88 16.16
N GLU A 64 7.02 5.93 15.60
CA GLU A 64 7.39 5.38 14.28
C GLU A 64 7.47 3.84 14.26
N SER A 65 6.91 3.16 15.27
CA SER A 65 7.06 1.72 15.52
C SER A 65 5.77 0.89 15.45
N ALA A 66 4.61 1.49 15.15
CA ALA A 66 3.35 0.75 15.13
C ALA A 66 3.16 -0.09 13.84
N SER A 67 3.50 -1.37 13.90
CA SER A 67 3.11 -2.40 12.93
C SER A 67 1.74 -3.01 13.30
N LEU A 68 0.88 -3.31 12.32
CA LEU A 68 -0.36 -4.08 12.51
C LEU A 68 0.01 -5.52 12.96
N LYS A 69 -0.13 -5.83 14.25
CA LYS A 69 0.15 -7.17 14.78
C LYS A 69 -1.15 -7.91 15.04
N ILE A 70 -1.57 -8.65 14.02
CA ILE A 70 -2.71 -9.54 14.14
C ILE A 70 -2.17 -10.90 14.61
N GLY A 71 -2.55 -11.34 15.81
CA GLY A 71 -2.17 -12.67 16.30
C GLY A 71 -2.91 -13.75 15.51
N ILE A 72 -2.24 -14.83 15.13
CA ILE A 72 -2.86 -15.95 14.40
C ILE A 72 -3.12 -17.11 15.39
N PRO A 73 -4.34 -17.69 15.44
CA PRO A 73 -5.53 -17.31 14.68
C PRO A 73 -6.12 -15.98 15.17
N CYS A 74 -6.69 -15.23 14.23
CA CYS A 74 -7.14 -13.85 14.40
C CYS A 74 -8.65 -13.71 14.40
N ILE A 75 -9.17 -12.68 15.08
CA ILE A 75 -10.60 -12.37 15.11
C ILE A 75 -10.84 -11.02 14.42
N VAL A 76 -11.59 -11.03 13.32
CA VAL A 76 -11.90 -9.83 12.52
C VAL A 76 -13.39 -9.55 12.53
N TYR A 77 -13.76 -8.33 12.94
CA TYR A 77 -15.15 -7.85 12.90
C TYR A 77 -15.26 -6.80 11.80
N SER A 78 -16.15 -7.01 10.83
CA SER A 78 -16.30 -6.14 9.66
C SER A 78 -17.75 -5.67 9.51
N ALA A 79 -18.00 -4.38 9.72
CA ALA A 79 -19.32 -3.77 9.58
C ALA A 79 -19.41 -3.00 8.26
N ARG A 80 -20.41 -3.32 7.43
CA ARG A 80 -20.58 -2.69 6.11
C ARG A 80 -22.02 -2.31 5.75
N SER A 81 -22.18 -1.26 4.95
CA SER A 81 -23.47 -0.80 4.41
C SER A 81 -24.03 -1.71 3.31
N ASN A 82 -23.17 -2.23 2.43
CA ASN A 82 -23.55 -3.04 1.28
C ASN A 82 -22.73 -4.35 1.18
N PRO A 83 -23.33 -5.52 1.46
CA PRO A 83 -22.65 -6.82 1.35
C PRO A 83 -22.69 -7.43 -0.06
N GLU A 84 -23.38 -6.81 -1.02
CA GLU A 84 -23.50 -7.33 -2.39
C GLU A 84 -22.23 -7.09 -3.22
N LYS A 85 -21.31 -6.25 -2.74
CA LYS A 85 -19.99 -6.03 -3.36
C LYS A 85 -18.89 -6.56 -2.43
N ASP A 86 -18.25 -7.62 -2.89
CA ASP A 86 -16.97 -8.20 -2.48
C ASP A 86 -16.68 -8.36 -0.98
N PHE A 87 -16.64 -9.62 -0.53
CA PHE A 87 -16.01 -10.05 0.72
C PHE A 87 -14.48 -10.16 0.59
N GLU A 88 -13.87 -9.52 -0.41
CA GLU A 88 -12.48 -9.78 -0.81
C GLU A 88 -11.46 -9.56 0.32
N ALA A 89 -11.69 -8.54 1.16
CA ALA A 89 -10.87 -8.30 2.35
C ALA A 89 -11.06 -9.41 3.38
N GLU A 90 -12.27 -9.87 3.63
CA GLU A 90 -12.54 -10.93 4.59
C GLU A 90 -12.05 -12.29 4.09
N GLU A 91 -12.34 -12.64 2.84
CA GLU A 91 -11.81 -13.81 2.17
C GLU A 91 -10.29 -13.89 2.25
N THR A 92 -9.62 -12.76 2.09
CA THR A 92 -8.17 -12.71 2.15
C THR A 92 -7.65 -12.86 3.59
N PHE A 93 -8.30 -12.27 4.60
CA PHE A 93 -7.95 -12.50 6.01
C PHE A 93 -8.11 -13.97 6.40
N GLN A 94 -9.19 -14.59 5.92
CA GLN A 94 -9.44 -15.99 6.16
C GLN A 94 -8.43 -16.88 5.43
N ARG A 95 -8.21 -16.66 4.12
CA ARG A 95 -7.34 -17.50 3.28
C ARG A 95 -5.88 -17.40 3.68
N VAL A 96 -5.38 -16.21 4.01
CA VAL A 96 -3.96 -15.96 4.26
C VAL A 96 -3.61 -16.16 5.72
N TYR A 97 -4.47 -15.73 6.64
CA TYR A 97 -4.17 -15.70 8.08
C TYR A 97 -5.04 -16.65 8.90
N GLY A 98 -5.99 -17.36 8.30
CA GLY A 98 -6.89 -18.27 9.01
C GLY A 98 -7.77 -17.56 10.04
N CYS A 99 -8.08 -16.26 9.84
CA CYS A 99 -8.90 -15.52 10.78
C CYS A 99 -10.33 -16.09 10.84
N ASP A 100 -10.92 -16.02 12.03
CA ASP A 100 -12.37 -16.09 12.21
C ASP A 100 -12.97 -14.70 11.98
N ILE A 101 -14.00 -14.62 11.13
CA ILE A 101 -14.51 -13.36 10.61
C ILE A 101 -16.00 -13.25 10.83
N ILE A 102 -16.39 -12.16 11.50
CA ILE A 102 -17.79 -11.79 11.70
C ILE A 102 -18.10 -10.56 10.85
N VAL A 103 -18.98 -10.73 9.86
CA VAL A 103 -19.45 -9.66 9.00
C VAL A 103 -20.84 -9.20 9.44
N PHE A 104 -20.97 -7.91 9.73
CA PHE A 104 -22.24 -7.27 10.06
C PHE A 104 -22.77 -6.53 8.83
N ALA A 105 -23.89 -6.98 8.28
CA ALA A 105 -24.44 -6.41 7.06
C ALA A 105 -25.99 -6.37 7.07
N PRO A 106 -26.62 -5.19 6.83
CA PRO A 106 -28.06 -4.96 6.95
C PRO A 106 -28.92 -5.66 5.89
N ARG A 107 -28.31 -6.34 4.93
CA ARG A 107 -28.97 -7.11 3.86
C ARG A 107 -28.32 -8.49 3.79
N SER A 108 -29.11 -9.53 3.50
CA SER A 108 -28.53 -10.84 3.21
C SER A 108 -27.83 -10.76 1.85
N PRO A 109 -26.56 -11.19 1.73
CA PRO A 109 -25.90 -11.28 0.43
C PRO A 109 -26.61 -12.30 -0.46
N ASN A 110 -26.58 -12.08 -1.78
CA ASN A 110 -27.14 -13.02 -2.77
C ASN A 110 -26.27 -14.29 -2.91
N ASN A 111 -24.99 -14.21 -2.56
CA ASN A 111 -24.06 -15.35 -2.56
C ASN A 111 -23.85 -15.88 -1.15
N LYS A 112 -23.68 -17.21 -1.02
CA LYS A 112 -23.28 -17.82 0.26
C LYS A 112 -21.87 -17.35 0.62
N PRO A 113 -21.64 -16.92 1.87
CA PRO A 113 -20.30 -16.57 2.31
C PRO A 113 -19.41 -17.82 2.33
N PRO A 114 -18.09 -17.66 2.20
CA PRO A 114 -17.11 -18.72 2.45
C PRO A 114 -17.28 -19.35 3.85
N HIS A 115 -16.78 -20.58 4.02
CA HIS A 115 -16.70 -21.22 5.35
C HIS A 115 -16.01 -20.28 6.36
N ASN A 116 -16.37 -20.27 7.64
CA ASN A 116 -15.78 -19.39 8.68
C ASN A 116 -15.97 -17.86 8.48
N ILE A 117 -16.85 -17.45 7.57
CA ILE A 117 -17.41 -16.09 7.55
C ILE A 117 -18.83 -16.17 8.11
N HIS A 118 -19.05 -15.52 9.25
CA HIS A 118 -20.35 -15.43 9.89
C HIS A 118 -21.05 -14.14 9.46
N LEU A 119 -22.32 -14.24 9.07
CA LEU A 119 -23.17 -13.09 8.76
C LEU A 119 -24.06 -12.73 9.93
N GLU A 120 -24.08 -11.45 10.29
CA GLU A 120 -24.94 -10.87 11.32
C GLU A 120 -25.71 -9.68 10.73
N ASP A 121 -26.97 -9.51 11.13
CA ASP A 121 -27.90 -8.55 10.52
C ASP A 121 -27.40 -7.09 10.58
N SER A 122 -26.92 -6.58 11.72
CA SER A 122 -26.43 -5.19 11.82
C SER A 122 -25.73 -4.94 13.15
N LEU A 123 -24.78 -4.01 13.14
CA LEU A 123 -24.03 -3.56 14.31
C LEU A 123 -24.51 -2.14 14.70
N LEU A 124 -25.46 -2.00 15.65
CA LEU A 124 -25.96 -0.74 16.27
C LEU A 124 -26.74 -1.06 17.58
N SER A 125 -27.09 -0.16 18.51
CA SER A 125 -26.23 0.52 19.49
C SER A 125 -26.73 0.23 20.93
N THR A 126 -25.83 0.27 21.92
CA THR A 126 -26.00 0.23 23.40
C THR A 126 -26.63 -1.01 24.05
N ARG A 127 -27.62 -1.67 23.42
CA ARG A 127 -28.31 -2.89 23.89
C ARG A 127 -28.79 -3.70 22.69
N ASN A 128 -29.19 -4.96 22.92
CA ASN A 128 -29.92 -5.73 21.91
C ASN A 128 -31.28 -5.06 21.66
N ILE A 129 -31.44 -4.40 20.52
CA ILE A 129 -32.70 -3.73 20.14
C ILE A 129 -33.20 -4.35 18.83
N LYS A 130 -34.49 -4.68 18.81
CA LYS A 130 -35.20 -5.08 17.60
C LYS A 130 -35.87 -3.84 17.01
N ILE A 131 -35.37 -3.35 15.86
CA ILE A 131 -36.00 -2.26 15.12
C ILE A 131 -36.68 -2.89 13.90
N GLY A 132 -38.02 -2.96 13.92
CA GLY A 132 -38.78 -3.72 12.93
C GLY A 132 -38.50 -5.24 13.03
N SER A 133 -38.10 -5.87 11.92
CA SER A 133 -37.72 -7.30 11.87
C SER A 133 -36.23 -7.57 12.10
N LYS A 134 -35.37 -6.54 12.11
CA LYS A 134 -33.91 -6.68 12.15
C LYS A 134 -33.36 -6.65 13.58
N ARG A 135 -32.43 -7.55 13.90
CA ARG A 135 -31.73 -7.57 15.20
C ARG A 135 -30.42 -6.80 15.07
N HIS A 136 -30.19 -5.83 15.96
CA HIS A 136 -28.89 -5.17 16.05
C HIS A 136 -28.13 -5.69 17.27
N LYS A 137 -26.86 -6.08 17.08
CA LYS A 137 -25.97 -6.56 18.15
C LYS A 137 -24.90 -5.51 18.48
N SER A 138 -24.47 -5.50 19.73
CA SER A 138 -23.29 -4.73 20.15
C SER A 138 -22.01 -5.55 19.97
N ILE A 139 -20.86 -4.90 19.85
CA ILE A 139 -19.56 -5.61 19.82
C ILE A 139 -19.41 -6.52 21.05
N SER A 140 -19.75 -6.00 22.24
CA SER A 140 -19.65 -6.78 23.48
C SER A 140 -20.53 -8.03 23.48
N SER A 141 -21.76 -7.95 22.99
CA SER A 141 -22.66 -9.12 22.92
C SER A 141 -22.20 -10.13 21.88
N THR A 142 -21.67 -9.66 20.75
CA THR A 142 -21.14 -10.56 19.72
C THR A 142 -19.88 -11.27 20.22
N MET A 143 -19.00 -10.57 20.92
CA MET A 143 -17.84 -11.20 21.57
C MET A 143 -18.27 -12.31 22.56
N ILE A 144 -19.33 -12.09 23.34
CA ILE A 144 -19.86 -13.11 24.26
C ILE A 144 -20.44 -14.31 23.49
N GLN A 145 -21.23 -14.06 22.44
CA GLN A 145 -21.87 -15.10 21.64
C GLN A 145 -20.85 -16.07 21.01
N TYR A 146 -19.76 -15.54 20.47
CA TYR A 146 -18.74 -16.34 19.79
C TYR A 146 -17.56 -16.73 20.70
N GLY A 147 -17.60 -16.36 21.99
CA GLY A 147 -16.54 -16.69 22.94
C GLY A 147 -15.22 -15.93 22.69
N HIS A 148 -15.28 -14.77 22.01
CA HIS A 148 -14.11 -13.98 21.65
C HIS A 148 -13.61 -13.16 22.83
N SER A 149 -12.37 -13.41 23.26
CA SER A 149 -11.74 -12.69 24.37
C SER A 149 -11.22 -11.30 23.96
N ALA A 150 -10.91 -11.12 22.67
CA ALA A 150 -10.45 -9.90 22.03
C ALA A 150 -10.89 -9.84 20.55
N VAL A 151 -10.80 -8.65 19.95
CA VAL A 151 -10.97 -8.43 18.50
C VAL A 151 -9.65 -7.86 17.98
N ASP A 152 -8.99 -8.57 17.06
CA ASP A 152 -7.70 -8.14 16.52
C ASP A 152 -7.87 -6.98 15.55
N LEU A 153 -8.92 -7.01 14.72
CA LEU A 153 -9.23 -5.94 13.79
C LEU A 153 -10.73 -5.66 13.71
N LEU A 154 -11.10 -4.39 13.95
CA LEU A 154 -12.45 -3.88 13.72
C LEU A 154 -12.47 -2.97 12.49
N ILE A 155 -13.12 -3.42 11.41
CA ILE A 155 -13.31 -2.67 10.18
C ILE A 155 -14.71 -2.05 10.19
N LEU A 156 -14.78 -0.73 10.08
CA LEU A 156 -16.03 0.02 10.01
C LEU A 156 -16.11 0.77 8.68
N ASN A 157 -16.83 0.17 7.73
CA ASN A 157 -17.14 0.78 6.45
C ASN A 157 -18.65 0.89 6.29
N TYR A 158 -19.27 1.62 7.20
CA TYR A 158 -20.71 1.63 7.38
C TYR A 158 -21.20 3.06 7.18
N GLU A 159 -21.26 3.51 5.92
CA GLU A 159 -21.59 4.88 5.47
C GLU A 159 -22.44 5.70 6.47
N GLY A 160 -21.80 6.35 7.44
CA GLY A 160 -22.43 7.26 8.39
C GLY A 160 -22.95 6.66 9.70
N ASN A 161 -22.69 5.39 10.03
CA ASN A 161 -22.97 4.82 11.36
C ASN A 161 -21.74 4.24 12.06
N GLU A 162 -20.53 4.67 11.71
CA GLU A 162 -19.31 4.36 12.43
C GLU A 162 -19.37 4.89 13.88
N LEU A 163 -19.91 6.11 14.05
CA LEU A 163 -19.98 6.80 15.35
C LEU A 163 -20.76 6.01 16.42
N PRO A 164 -22.01 5.55 16.21
CA PRO A 164 -22.72 4.81 17.26
C PRO A 164 -22.12 3.43 17.54
N ILE A 165 -21.42 2.81 16.58
CA ILE A 165 -20.70 1.54 16.79
C ILE A 165 -19.54 1.76 17.76
N ILE A 166 -18.71 2.77 17.51
CA ILE A 166 -17.58 3.12 18.36
C ILE A 166 -18.05 3.58 19.74
N GLN A 167 -19.10 4.40 19.83
CA GLN A 167 -19.68 4.82 21.11
C GLN A 167 -20.20 3.63 21.93
N SER A 168 -20.85 2.67 21.28
CA SER A 168 -21.29 1.42 21.93
C SER A 168 -20.10 0.61 22.46
N ALA A 169 -19.00 0.55 21.70
CA ALA A 169 -17.76 -0.08 22.15
C ALA A 169 -17.16 0.63 23.37
N LEU A 170 -17.04 1.97 23.30
CA LEU A 170 -16.51 2.85 24.34
C LEU A 170 -17.31 2.77 25.64
N GLY A 171 -18.63 2.60 25.55
CA GLY A 171 -19.52 2.39 26.70
C GLY A 171 -19.43 1.01 27.34
N SER A 172 -18.52 0.14 26.87
CA SER A 172 -18.37 -1.24 27.37
C SER A 172 -16.89 -1.62 27.58
N ASN A 173 -16.65 -2.77 28.22
CA ASN A 173 -15.30 -3.32 28.31
C ASN A 173 -14.74 -3.85 26.98
N ALA A 174 -15.56 -3.88 25.90
CA ALA A 174 -15.11 -4.33 24.58
C ALA A 174 -14.04 -3.41 23.99
N ILE A 175 -14.11 -2.09 24.21
CA ILE A 175 -13.12 -1.15 23.65
C ILE A 175 -11.69 -1.45 24.12
N LYS A 176 -11.54 -1.91 25.37
CA LYS A 176 -10.26 -2.30 25.96
C LYS A 176 -9.70 -3.62 25.41
N ARG A 177 -10.48 -4.31 24.58
CA ARG A 177 -10.21 -5.62 23.99
C ARG A 177 -10.14 -5.58 22.46
N ILE A 178 -10.27 -4.39 21.86
CA ILE A 178 -10.04 -4.16 20.42
C ILE A 178 -8.58 -3.71 20.25
N ARG A 179 -7.82 -4.39 19.39
CA ARG A 179 -6.40 -4.09 19.14
C ARG A 179 -6.23 -3.03 18.06
N HIS A 180 -6.90 -3.20 16.93
CA HIS A 180 -6.83 -2.30 15.79
C HIS A 180 -8.23 -1.94 15.29
N THR A 181 -8.41 -0.72 14.79
CA THR A 181 -9.63 -0.34 14.07
C THR A 181 -9.32 0.52 12.86
N VAL A 182 -10.03 0.24 11.76
CA VAL A 182 -10.06 1.03 10.54
C VAL A 182 -11.48 1.57 10.39
N MET A 183 -11.64 2.87 10.14
CA MET A 183 -12.95 3.47 9.91
C MET A 183 -12.91 4.55 8.84
N ASN A 184 -14.01 4.70 8.11
CA ASN A 184 -14.21 5.79 7.17
C ASN A 184 -15.05 6.90 7.82
N LEU A 185 -14.47 8.11 7.93
CA LEU A 185 -15.14 9.31 8.40
C LEU A 185 -15.68 10.09 7.20
N TYR A 186 -16.96 9.90 6.87
CA TYR A 186 -17.61 10.59 5.76
C TYR A 186 -18.01 12.03 6.12
N LEU A 187 -17.13 12.99 5.84
CA LEU A 187 -17.41 14.42 6.06
C LEU A 187 -18.59 14.91 5.20
N SER A 188 -18.80 14.33 4.02
CA SER A 188 -19.93 14.65 3.14
C SER A 188 -21.31 14.36 3.75
N ARG A 189 -21.37 13.55 4.82
CA ARG A 189 -22.61 13.22 5.52
C ARG A 189 -22.87 14.10 6.75
N LEU A 190 -21.92 14.98 7.11
CA LEU A 190 -22.04 15.85 8.29
C LEU A 190 -22.66 17.19 7.91
N THR A 191 -23.90 17.41 8.35
CA THR A 191 -24.72 18.56 7.95
C THR A 191 -24.94 19.60 9.05
N SER A 192 -24.45 19.35 10.27
CA SER A 192 -24.64 20.24 11.43
C SER A 192 -23.40 20.30 12.32
N SER A 193 -23.18 21.43 13.02
CA SER A 193 -22.07 21.57 13.98
C SER A 193 -22.06 20.44 15.01
N GLU A 194 -23.24 20.06 15.50
CA GLU A 194 -23.41 18.95 16.45
C GLU A 194 -22.87 17.62 15.89
N SER A 195 -23.07 17.35 14.59
CA SER A 195 -22.53 16.15 13.96
C SER A 195 -21.00 16.16 13.93
N TYR A 196 -20.38 17.31 13.61
CA TYR A 196 -18.92 17.46 13.63
C TYR A 196 -18.35 17.32 15.04
N GLU A 197 -18.98 17.94 16.04
CA GLU A 197 -18.59 17.88 17.45
C GLU A 197 -18.61 16.45 17.98
N ARG A 198 -19.68 15.69 17.71
CA ARG A 198 -19.79 14.29 18.15
C ARG A 198 -18.69 13.39 17.60
N TYR A 199 -18.26 13.59 16.36
CA TYR A 199 -17.13 12.84 15.79
C TYR A 199 -15.80 13.26 16.42
N ALA A 200 -15.59 14.56 16.67
CA ALA A 200 -14.39 15.03 17.36
C ALA A 200 -14.31 14.47 18.81
N GLU A 201 -15.43 14.44 19.52
CA GLU A 201 -15.53 13.81 20.85
C GLU A 201 -15.23 12.31 20.80
N MET A 202 -15.75 11.59 19.81
CA MET A 202 -15.44 10.16 19.62
C MET A 202 -13.94 9.91 19.45
N LEU A 203 -13.25 10.73 18.64
CA LEU A 203 -11.80 10.62 18.43
C LEU A 203 -11.01 10.86 19.73
N LEU A 204 -11.45 11.82 20.55
CA LEU A 204 -10.89 12.08 21.88
C LEU A 204 -11.12 10.92 22.84
N GLN A 205 -12.31 10.33 22.82
CA GLN A 205 -12.66 9.18 23.66
C GLN A 205 -11.85 7.94 23.26
N LEU A 206 -11.61 7.71 21.97
CA LEU A 206 -10.69 6.66 21.50
C LEU A 206 -9.28 6.88 22.03
N LYS A 207 -8.76 8.11 21.95
CA LYS A 207 -7.44 8.46 22.51
C LYS A 207 -7.37 8.19 24.01
N SER A 208 -8.40 8.60 24.74
CA SER A 208 -8.53 8.37 26.19
C SER A 208 -8.63 6.87 26.54
N ALA A 209 -9.17 6.06 25.63
CA ALA A 209 -9.23 4.60 25.75
C ALA A 209 -7.91 3.90 25.39
N GLY A 210 -6.85 4.65 25.06
CA GLY A 210 -5.52 4.14 24.74
C GLY A 210 -5.25 3.93 23.25
N PHE A 211 -6.13 4.40 22.36
CA PHE A 211 -5.90 4.32 20.92
C PHE A 211 -5.03 5.47 20.42
N VAL A 212 -4.20 5.18 19.42
CA VAL A 212 -3.39 6.15 18.71
C VAL A 212 -3.78 6.14 17.26
N ASN A 213 -4.06 7.32 16.70
CA ASN A 213 -4.22 7.50 15.28
C ASN A 213 -2.83 7.33 14.63
N TYR A 214 -2.63 6.21 13.95
CA TYR A 214 -1.37 5.95 13.27
C TYR A 214 -1.38 6.50 11.84
N LEU A 215 -2.55 6.49 11.18
CA LEU A 215 -2.64 6.89 9.79
C LEU A 215 -3.99 7.50 9.46
N THR A 216 -3.94 8.57 8.69
CA THR A 216 -5.10 9.30 8.17
C THR A 216 -4.90 9.52 6.68
N ILE A 217 -5.86 9.07 5.88
CA ILE A 217 -5.81 9.20 4.42
C ILE A 217 -7.05 9.95 3.92
N PRO A 218 -6.88 11.09 3.24
CA PRO A 218 -7.99 11.78 2.61
C PRO A 218 -8.47 11.04 1.34
N SER A 219 -9.77 10.97 1.14
CA SER A 219 -10.36 10.59 -0.15
C SER A 219 -9.97 11.58 -1.25
N LYS A 220 -9.80 11.07 -2.47
CA LYS A 220 -9.55 11.89 -3.68
C LYS A 220 -10.77 12.70 -4.11
N TYR A 221 -11.98 12.24 -3.74
CA TYR A 221 -13.20 12.95 -4.05
C TYR A 221 -13.31 14.15 -3.11
N LYS A 222 -13.49 15.34 -3.66
CA LYS A 222 -13.75 16.54 -2.88
C LYS A 222 -15.25 16.75 -2.76
N HIS A 223 -15.70 17.13 -1.57
CA HIS A 223 -17.09 17.48 -1.31
C HIS A 223 -17.17 18.93 -0.83
N LYS A 224 -18.01 19.73 -1.50
CA LYS A 224 -18.37 21.08 -1.06
C LYS A 224 -19.39 20.97 0.05
N SER A 225 -18.94 20.94 1.30
CA SER A 225 -19.78 20.68 2.49
C SER A 225 -20.77 21.80 2.86
N GLY A 226 -21.08 22.72 1.94
CA GLY A 226 -21.88 23.92 2.23
C GLY A 226 -21.20 24.91 3.19
N THR A 227 -20.01 24.59 3.70
CA THR A 227 -19.22 25.40 4.65
C THR A 227 -18.36 26.48 4.00
N GLY A 228 -18.25 26.47 2.66
CA GLY A 228 -17.32 27.32 1.91
C GLY A 228 -15.89 26.79 1.88
N ILE A 229 -15.61 25.61 2.45
CA ILE A 229 -14.29 24.96 2.47
C ILE A 229 -14.35 23.65 1.68
N ASP A 230 -13.35 23.42 0.81
CA ASP A 230 -13.21 22.19 0.04
C ASP A 230 -12.50 21.11 0.89
N TYR A 231 -13.25 20.11 1.35
CA TYR A 231 -12.71 18.96 2.07
C TYR A 231 -12.78 17.67 1.24
N PRO A 232 -11.93 16.68 1.54
CA PRO A 232 -12.15 15.30 1.11
C PRO A 232 -13.54 14.80 1.52
N GLU A 233 -14.18 14.01 0.66
CA GLU A 233 -15.49 13.43 0.89
C GLU A 233 -15.52 12.58 2.17
N TYR A 234 -14.42 11.85 2.40
CA TYR A 234 -14.18 11.10 3.62
C TYR A 234 -12.69 11.00 3.95
N TYR A 235 -12.39 10.65 5.20
CA TYR A 235 -11.06 10.23 5.64
C TYR A 235 -11.07 8.76 6.05
N THR A 236 -10.10 7.97 5.61
CA THR A 236 -9.85 6.67 6.23
C THR A 236 -8.88 6.84 7.38
N LEU A 237 -9.33 6.42 8.57
CA LEU A 237 -8.58 6.54 9.82
C LEU A 237 -8.20 5.14 10.30
N TYR A 238 -6.94 5.00 10.74
CA TYR A 238 -6.45 3.77 11.32
C TYR A 238 -5.88 4.02 12.71
N PHE A 239 -6.42 3.28 13.67
CA PHE A 239 -6.03 3.35 15.07
C PHE A 239 -5.51 2.00 15.57
N TYR A 240 -4.56 2.05 16.49
CA TYR A 240 -4.12 0.90 17.29
C TYR A 240 -4.18 1.22 18.78
N ASN A 241 -4.44 0.21 19.61
CA ASN A 241 -4.49 0.35 21.06
C ASN A 241 -3.11 0.10 21.69
N LYS A 242 -2.52 1.14 22.28
CA LYS A 242 -1.17 1.12 22.88
C LYS A 242 -1.00 0.05 23.96
N LYS A 243 -2.07 -0.31 24.69
CA LYS A 243 -2.01 -1.34 25.75
C LYS A 243 -1.56 -2.71 25.23
N PHE A 244 -1.82 -3.01 23.96
CA PHE A 244 -1.41 -4.27 23.34
C PHE A 244 0.01 -4.21 22.75
N ASN A 245 0.73 -3.09 22.92
CA ASN A 245 2.06 -2.87 22.34
C ASN A 245 3.22 -3.21 23.29
N ASP A 246 2.97 -3.45 24.59
CA ASP A 246 4.00 -3.62 25.63
C ASP A 246 4.72 -4.98 25.65
N LYS A 247 4.37 -5.88 24.72
CA LYS A 247 5.16 -7.07 24.39
C LYS A 247 5.24 -7.20 22.89
N ALA A 248 5.77 -6.15 22.27
CA ALA A 248 6.23 -6.23 20.90
C ALA A 248 7.39 -7.24 20.80
N GLU A 249 7.10 -8.54 20.85
CA GLU A 249 7.62 -9.38 19.78
C GLU A 249 7.07 -8.70 18.53
N LEU A 250 7.88 -7.83 17.92
CA LEU A 250 7.81 -7.72 16.47
C LEU A 250 7.69 -9.17 16.02
N TYR A 251 6.68 -9.50 15.23
CA TYR A 251 7.01 -10.43 14.16
C TYR A 251 8.10 -9.69 13.38
N HIS A 252 9.32 -9.78 13.88
CA HIS A 252 10.51 -9.81 13.08
C HIS A 252 10.27 -11.08 12.26
N PHE A 253 9.46 -10.97 11.21
CA PHE A 253 10.03 -11.43 9.96
C PHE A 253 11.28 -10.60 9.85
N VAL A 254 12.37 -11.23 10.28
CA VAL A 254 13.72 -10.73 10.17
C VAL A 254 13.73 -10.04 8.82
N SER A 255 13.79 -8.70 8.78
CA SER A 255 14.20 -7.99 7.55
C SER A 255 15.38 -8.81 7.10
N PRO A 256 15.30 -9.59 5.98
CA PRO A 256 16.12 -10.77 5.78
C PRO A 256 17.51 -10.37 6.21
N SER A 257 17.95 -10.98 7.34
CA SER A 257 19.03 -10.43 8.16
C SER A 257 20.11 -10.03 7.19
N ARG A 258 20.42 -8.70 7.12
CA ARG A 258 21.18 -8.11 6.02
C ARG A 258 22.19 -9.14 5.57
N PRO A 259 22.13 -9.61 4.33
CA PRO A 259 22.88 -10.80 3.95
C PRO A 259 24.31 -10.56 4.42
N ALA A 260 24.86 -11.52 5.18
CA ALA A 260 26.15 -11.38 5.85
C ALA A 260 27.27 -11.40 4.79
N VAL A 261 27.37 -10.30 4.07
CA VAL A 261 28.15 -10.14 2.85
C VAL A 261 29.06 -8.96 3.03
N LYS A 262 30.33 -9.17 2.72
CA LYS A 262 31.30 -8.09 2.66
C LYS A 262 31.03 -7.26 1.41
N LEU A 263 30.56 -6.04 1.60
CA LEU A 263 30.36 -5.10 0.50
C LEU A 263 31.69 -4.53 0.01
N PRO A 264 31.83 -4.26 -1.32
CA PRO A 264 32.84 -3.35 -1.85
C PRO A 264 32.80 -1.98 -1.15
N ASP A 265 33.95 -1.29 -1.07
CA ASP A 265 34.08 -0.03 -0.32
C ASP A 265 33.15 1.10 -0.82
N ASP A 266 32.80 1.08 -2.10
CA ASP A 266 31.89 2.02 -2.74
C ASP A 266 30.41 1.62 -2.66
N LEU A 267 30.10 0.50 -2.00
CA LEU A 267 28.76 0.11 -1.61
C LEU A 267 28.57 0.23 -0.10
N LYS A 268 27.49 0.91 0.32
CA LYS A 268 27.11 0.98 1.74
C LYS A 268 25.64 0.68 1.91
N PHE A 269 25.30 -0.24 2.80
CA PHE A 269 23.92 -0.36 3.28
C PHE A 269 23.49 0.97 3.89
N ARG A 270 22.29 1.43 3.58
CA ARG A 270 21.76 2.63 4.25
C ARG A 270 21.52 2.34 5.73
N SER A 271 21.74 3.34 6.59
CA SER A 271 21.68 3.21 8.05
C SER A 271 20.25 3.04 8.59
N GLU A 272 19.24 3.49 7.84
CA GLU A 272 17.86 3.34 8.27
C GLU A 272 17.39 1.89 8.12
N PRO A 273 16.57 1.38 9.06
CA PRO A 273 15.83 0.15 8.83
C PRO A 273 15.06 0.29 7.52
N LEU A 274 15.07 -0.77 6.71
CA LEU A 274 13.98 -1.04 5.80
C LEU A 274 12.77 -1.28 6.69
N TYR A 275 12.07 -0.20 7.04
CA TYR A 275 10.81 -0.32 7.74
C TYR A 275 9.94 -1.21 6.89
N ASP A 276 9.50 -2.31 7.49
CA ASP A 276 8.53 -3.18 6.86
C ASP A 276 7.23 -2.38 6.77
N THR A 277 7.08 -1.66 5.66
CA THR A 277 5.77 -1.22 5.20
C THR A 277 5.10 -2.47 4.69
N HIS A 278 4.67 -3.35 5.60
CA HIS A 278 3.81 -4.46 5.24
C HIS A 278 2.64 -3.85 4.45
N LEU A 279 2.65 -4.07 3.14
CA LEU A 279 1.50 -3.82 2.32
C LEU A 279 0.58 -4.98 2.60
N HIS A 280 -0.31 -4.79 3.57
CA HIS A 280 -1.37 -5.74 3.83
C HIS A 280 -2.43 -5.56 2.73
N GLU A 281 -2.96 -6.67 2.21
CA GLU A 281 -3.99 -6.68 1.15
C GLU A 281 -5.27 -5.92 1.51
N PHE A 282 -5.41 -5.53 2.79
CA PHE A 282 -6.56 -4.86 3.40
C PHE A 282 -6.36 -3.37 3.61
N LEU A 283 -5.22 -2.83 3.20
CA LEU A 283 -5.02 -1.40 3.12
C LEU A 283 -5.99 -0.86 2.07
N PRO A 284 -6.77 0.22 2.36
CA PRO A 284 -7.45 0.95 1.32
C PRO A 284 -6.49 1.22 0.16
N THR A 285 -7.00 1.16 -1.08
CA THR A 285 -6.21 1.28 -2.31
C THR A 285 -5.21 2.43 -2.24
N GLU A 286 -5.63 3.58 -1.73
CA GLU A 286 -4.84 4.79 -1.61
C GLU A 286 -3.65 4.61 -0.65
N ILE A 287 -3.83 3.84 0.43
CA ILE A 287 -2.77 3.52 1.40
C ILE A 287 -1.78 2.53 0.78
N ALA A 288 -2.29 1.50 0.09
CA ALA A 288 -1.46 0.52 -0.58
C ALA A 288 -0.60 1.20 -1.66
N GLU A 289 -1.21 2.04 -2.49
CA GLU A 289 -0.53 2.89 -3.47
C GLU A 289 0.57 3.73 -2.80
N GLU A 290 0.24 4.54 -1.79
CA GLU A 290 1.19 5.44 -1.14
C GLU A 290 2.37 4.69 -0.50
N ARG A 291 2.11 3.55 0.15
CA ARG A 291 3.17 2.73 0.75
C ARG A 291 4.09 2.16 -0.31
N LEU A 292 3.56 1.64 -1.42
CA LEU A 292 4.40 1.08 -2.47
C LEU A 292 5.26 2.17 -3.11
N TYR A 293 4.71 3.36 -3.34
CA TYR A 293 5.45 4.48 -3.91
C TYR A 293 6.58 4.95 -2.97
N ARG A 294 6.29 5.11 -1.67
CA ARG A 294 7.32 5.44 -0.67
C ARG A 294 8.38 4.36 -0.56
N TRP A 295 7.97 3.10 -0.62
CA TRP A 295 8.88 1.96 -0.59
C TRP A 295 9.81 1.98 -1.81
N LEU A 296 9.28 2.18 -3.02
CA LEU A 296 10.07 2.27 -4.25
C LEU A 296 11.12 3.38 -4.22
N GLN A 297 10.78 4.54 -3.67
CA GLN A 297 11.70 5.68 -3.58
C GLN A 297 12.86 5.46 -2.58
N LYS A 298 12.79 4.43 -1.72
CA LYS A 298 13.81 4.16 -0.71
C LYS A 298 14.80 3.10 -1.21
N SER A 299 16.04 3.50 -1.49
CA SER A 299 17.11 2.54 -1.81
C SER A 299 17.58 1.80 -0.55
N ASP A 300 17.88 0.50 -0.67
CA ASP A 300 18.39 -0.38 0.38
C ASP A 300 19.90 -0.20 0.56
N ILE A 301 20.60 0.00 -0.56
CA ILE A 301 22.05 0.17 -0.65
C ILE A 301 22.38 1.45 -1.41
N HIS A 302 23.44 2.14 -1.01
CA HIS A 302 23.96 3.30 -1.72
C HIS A 302 25.16 2.88 -2.56
N CYS A 303 25.07 3.07 -3.88
CA CYS A 303 26.18 2.94 -4.80
C CYS A 303 26.83 4.30 -5.01
N HIS A 304 28.06 4.51 -4.50
CA HIS A 304 28.79 5.77 -4.66
C HIS A 304 29.37 5.93 -6.08
N SER A 305 29.57 4.81 -6.78
CA SER A 305 30.15 4.74 -8.12
C SER A 305 29.06 4.42 -9.14
N SER A 306 28.14 5.34 -9.42
CA SER A 306 27.09 5.15 -10.43
C SER A 306 27.28 6.02 -11.66
N GLU A 307 26.86 5.53 -12.81
CA GLU A 307 26.92 6.25 -14.09
C GLU A 307 25.58 6.19 -14.80
N ARG A 308 25.15 7.30 -15.42
CA ARG A 308 24.06 7.30 -16.41
C ARG A 308 24.65 7.09 -17.80
N LEU A 309 24.19 6.08 -18.53
CA LEU A 309 24.62 5.78 -19.89
C LEU A 309 23.48 6.01 -20.88
N GLY A 310 23.82 6.40 -22.11
CA GLY A 310 22.84 6.81 -23.12
C GLY A 310 22.31 8.24 -22.89
N SER A 311 21.07 8.47 -23.29
CA SER A 311 20.42 9.78 -23.19
C SER A 311 20.39 10.34 -21.75
N LEU A 312 20.67 11.64 -21.58
CA LEU A 312 20.59 12.28 -20.25
C LEU A 312 19.15 12.37 -19.71
N GLN A 313 18.17 12.28 -20.60
CA GLN A 313 16.74 12.28 -20.32
C GLN A 313 16.20 10.85 -20.55
N GLU A 314 15.01 10.69 -21.11
CA GLU A 314 14.47 9.37 -21.43
C GLU A 314 15.37 8.55 -22.35
N GLY A 315 15.35 7.24 -22.14
CA GLY A 315 16.14 6.28 -22.91
C GLY A 315 17.53 6.00 -22.33
N GLY A 316 18.04 6.83 -21.42
CA GLY A 316 19.27 6.53 -20.68
C GLY A 316 19.02 5.82 -19.36
N TRP A 317 19.99 5.02 -18.93
CA TRP A 317 19.86 4.13 -17.77
C TRP A 317 21.06 4.25 -16.84
N ASN A 318 20.78 4.14 -15.54
CA ASN A 318 21.81 4.16 -14.51
C ASN A 318 22.42 2.77 -14.31
N ILE A 319 23.74 2.70 -14.21
CA ILE A 319 24.47 1.49 -13.82
C ILE A 319 25.26 1.76 -12.55
N CYS A 320 25.37 0.76 -11.69
CA CYS A 320 26.32 0.80 -10.58
C CYS A 320 27.62 0.14 -11.01
N THR A 321 28.72 0.84 -10.82
CA THR A 321 30.07 0.44 -11.24
C THR A 321 30.94 0.02 -10.05
N ALA A 322 30.29 -0.36 -8.96
CA ALA A 322 30.96 -0.78 -7.75
C ALA A 322 31.47 -2.22 -7.81
N GLY A 323 32.72 -2.45 -7.42
CA GLY A 323 33.32 -3.79 -7.32
C GLY A 323 33.04 -4.70 -8.53
N ILE A 324 32.39 -5.84 -8.28
CA ILE A 324 32.07 -6.86 -9.29
C ILE A 324 30.96 -6.45 -10.27
N TYR A 325 30.19 -5.40 -9.93
CA TYR A 325 29.07 -4.92 -10.72
C TYR A 325 29.54 -4.09 -11.91
N LYS A 326 30.75 -3.51 -11.86
CA LYS A 326 31.34 -2.84 -13.01
C LYS A 326 31.49 -3.82 -14.18
N PRO A 327 30.82 -3.60 -15.33
CA PRO A 327 31.01 -4.46 -16.50
C PRO A 327 32.48 -4.45 -16.94
N ARG A 328 33.00 -5.60 -17.34
CA ARG A 328 34.36 -5.76 -17.87
C ARG A 328 34.34 -6.79 -18.98
N ALA A 329 34.96 -6.49 -20.12
CA ALA A 329 35.04 -7.42 -21.23
C ALA A 329 35.80 -8.72 -20.82
N PRO A 330 35.29 -9.91 -21.19
CA PRO A 330 33.99 -10.15 -21.83
C PRO A 330 32.82 -9.97 -20.85
N CYS A 331 31.83 -9.15 -21.23
CA CYS A 331 30.61 -8.91 -20.47
C CYS A 331 29.38 -9.05 -21.35
N LEU A 332 28.23 -9.38 -20.75
CA LEU A 332 26.99 -9.69 -21.45
C LEU A 332 25.82 -8.84 -20.94
N ILE A 333 25.21 -8.09 -21.85
CA ILE A 333 24.07 -7.21 -21.58
C ILE A 333 22.85 -7.72 -22.32
N TYR A 334 21.73 -7.86 -21.61
CA TYR A 334 20.42 -8.12 -22.18
C TYR A 334 19.55 -6.89 -22.02
N SER A 335 19.01 -6.36 -23.11
CA SER A 335 18.14 -5.19 -23.10
C SER A 335 16.85 -5.43 -23.88
N PHE A 336 15.72 -5.25 -23.21
CA PHE A 336 14.38 -5.39 -23.80
C PHE A 336 13.71 -4.02 -23.85
N GLY A 337 13.16 -3.65 -25.00
CA GLY A 337 12.60 -2.34 -25.29
C GLY A 337 11.38 -2.39 -26.21
N TYR A 338 10.59 -1.31 -26.23
CA TYR A 338 9.56 -1.07 -27.23
C TYR A 338 9.78 0.29 -27.92
N LYS A 339 9.97 0.31 -29.25
CA LYS A 339 10.28 1.51 -30.06
C LYS A 339 11.61 2.19 -29.65
N ALA A 340 12.67 1.39 -29.50
CA ALA A 340 13.84 1.72 -28.69
C ALA A 340 14.66 2.95 -29.15
N ASP A 341 14.99 3.82 -28.17
CA ASP A 341 16.26 4.54 -28.14
C ASP A 341 17.38 3.53 -27.82
N LEU A 342 18.40 3.43 -28.68
CA LEU A 342 19.53 2.50 -28.53
C LEU A 342 20.78 3.18 -27.94
N SER A 343 20.65 4.40 -27.44
CA SER A 343 21.76 5.18 -26.88
C SER A 343 22.41 4.48 -25.68
N PHE A 344 21.63 3.82 -24.82
CA PHE A 344 22.16 3.05 -23.69
C PHE A 344 22.99 1.86 -24.18
N GLU A 345 22.44 1.06 -25.08
CA GLU A 345 23.02 -0.15 -25.64
C GLU A 345 24.33 0.15 -26.37
N ASP A 346 24.34 1.20 -27.19
CA ASP A 346 25.55 1.68 -27.87
C ASP A 346 26.61 2.13 -26.86
N THR A 347 26.21 2.93 -25.86
CA THR A 347 27.15 3.48 -24.88
C THR A 347 27.78 2.38 -24.02
N ILE A 348 26.99 1.43 -23.50
CA ILE A 348 27.51 0.36 -22.64
C ILE A 348 28.39 -0.62 -23.42
N GLY A 349 27.99 -0.96 -24.66
CA GLY A 349 28.76 -1.81 -25.56
C GLY A 349 30.13 -1.19 -25.88
N LEU A 350 30.15 0.07 -26.32
CA LEU A 350 31.39 0.79 -26.66
C LEU A 350 32.28 1.05 -25.43
N LYS A 351 31.71 1.50 -24.31
CA LYS A 351 32.47 1.93 -23.14
C LYS A 351 33.12 0.76 -22.40
N TYR A 352 32.43 -0.37 -22.29
CA TYR A 352 32.88 -1.52 -21.51
C TYR A 352 33.30 -2.72 -22.36
N GLY A 353 33.13 -2.66 -23.68
CA GLY A 353 33.42 -3.77 -24.58
C GLY A 353 32.47 -4.97 -24.39
N CYS A 354 31.23 -4.71 -23.97
CA CYS A 354 30.26 -5.77 -23.71
C CYS A 354 29.56 -6.22 -24.99
N ARG A 355 29.23 -7.51 -25.06
CA ARG A 355 28.26 -8.02 -26.02
C ARG A 355 26.86 -7.64 -25.54
N VAL A 356 26.10 -6.94 -26.38
CA VAL A 356 24.76 -6.44 -26.07
C VAL A 356 23.75 -7.10 -26.99
N ARG A 357 22.76 -7.77 -26.39
CA ARG A 357 21.58 -8.28 -27.09
C ARG A 357 20.41 -7.38 -26.79
N SER A 358 19.99 -6.63 -27.81
CA SER A 358 18.86 -5.73 -27.75
C SER A 358 17.64 -6.37 -28.40
N PHE A 359 16.48 -6.30 -27.76
CA PHE A 359 15.26 -6.95 -28.20
C PHE A 359 14.13 -5.93 -28.33
N ASP A 360 13.54 -5.82 -29.50
CA ASP A 360 12.39 -4.95 -29.75
C ASP A 360 11.40 -5.63 -30.70
N PRO A 361 10.18 -5.99 -30.23
CA PRO A 361 9.19 -6.71 -31.03
C PRO A 361 8.57 -5.85 -32.15
N THR A 362 8.89 -4.56 -32.23
CA THR A 362 8.47 -3.68 -33.34
C THR A 362 9.39 -3.76 -34.55
N LEU A 363 10.59 -4.32 -34.40
CA LEU A 363 11.53 -4.54 -35.51
C LEU A 363 11.05 -5.65 -36.43
N SER A 364 11.33 -5.52 -37.72
CA SER A 364 10.96 -6.54 -38.71
C SER A 364 11.95 -7.71 -38.74
N ASN A 365 13.25 -7.44 -38.59
CA ASN A 365 14.33 -8.41 -38.74
C ASN A 365 15.40 -8.22 -37.66
N GLU A 366 16.22 -9.25 -37.45
CA GLU A 366 17.46 -9.14 -36.70
C GLU A 366 18.53 -8.38 -37.49
N ALA A 367 19.44 -7.69 -36.80
CA ALA A 367 20.54 -6.98 -37.43
C ALA A 367 21.71 -6.79 -36.46
N GLU A 368 22.93 -6.71 -37.00
CA GLU A 368 24.08 -6.19 -36.27
C GLU A 368 24.06 -4.67 -36.36
N ARG A 369 23.95 -4.01 -35.21
CA ARG A 369 23.96 -2.54 -35.15
C ARG A 369 25.38 -2.00 -35.19
N ASN A 370 26.29 -2.63 -34.46
CA ASN A 370 27.72 -2.34 -34.43
C ASN A 370 28.49 -3.58 -33.93
N SER A 371 29.80 -3.47 -33.68
CA SER A 371 30.64 -4.59 -33.25
C SER A 371 30.31 -5.17 -31.86
N PHE A 372 29.47 -4.49 -31.08
CA PHE A 372 29.10 -4.85 -29.72
C PHE A 372 27.59 -5.16 -29.59
N VAL A 373 26.75 -4.53 -30.41
CA VAL A 373 25.29 -4.54 -30.27
C VAL A 373 24.62 -5.27 -31.42
N SER A 374 23.87 -6.32 -31.10
CA SER A 374 22.97 -7.03 -32.02
C SER A 374 21.51 -6.78 -31.60
N VAL A 375 20.62 -6.54 -32.56
CA VAL A 375 19.19 -6.30 -32.35
C VAL A 375 18.34 -7.47 -32.85
N TYR A 376 17.28 -7.82 -32.11
CA TYR A 376 16.40 -8.97 -32.41
C TYR A 376 14.91 -8.59 -32.35
N PRO A 377 14.06 -9.12 -33.25
CA PRO A 377 12.64 -8.77 -33.36
C PRO A 377 11.76 -9.57 -32.39
N TYR A 378 12.22 -9.76 -31.15
CA TYR A 378 11.53 -10.53 -30.12
C TYR A 378 11.10 -9.65 -28.95
N GLY A 379 10.00 -10.01 -28.29
CA GLY A 379 9.56 -9.39 -27.05
C GLY A 379 9.83 -10.27 -25.82
N LEU A 380 9.88 -9.64 -24.64
CA LEU A 380 9.94 -10.34 -23.35
C LEU A 380 8.52 -10.48 -22.79
N ASN A 381 8.17 -11.63 -22.19
CA ASN A 381 6.87 -11.84 -21.56
C ASN A 381 6.96 -12.90 -20.43
N GLY A 382 5.93 -12.99 -19.59
CA GLY A 382 5.82 -14.01 -18.55
C GLY A 382 5.57 -15.43 -19.08
N LYS A 383 5.31 -15.59 -20.38
CA LYS A 383 5.17 -16.88 -21.08
C LYS A 383 5.52 -16.73 -22.57
N ASP A 384 5.98 -17.82 -23.17
CA ASP A 384 6.24 -17.87 -24.61
C ASP A 384 4.90 -17.79 -25.37
N THR A 385 4.80 -16.83 -26.29
CA THR A 385 3.56 -16.56 -27.02
C THR A 385 3.81 -15.73 -28.29
N ASN A 386 2.77 -15.54 -29.10
CA ASN A 386 2.78 -14.62 -30.24
C ASN A 386 1.77 -13.51 -29.99
N ILE A 387 2.21 -12.26 -30.10
CA ILE A 387 1.37 -11.07 -29.89
C ILE A 387 1.37 -10.25 -31.18
N ASP A 388 0.21 -9.71 -31.54
CA ASP A 388 0.12 -8.75 -32.65
C ASP A 388 0.73 -7.41 -32.21
N VAL A 389 1.79 -7.01 -32.91
CA VAL A 389 2.48 -5.73 -32.72
C VAL A 389 2.49 -5.01 -34.06
N LYS A 390 1.76 -3.90 -34.15
CA LYS A 390 1.62 -3.08 -35.38
C LYS A 390 1.15 -3.90 -36.60
N GLY A 391 0.22 -4.83 -36.43
CA GLY A 391 -0.32 -5.67 -37.51
C GLY A 391 0.57 -6.84 -37.91
N ARG A 392 1.61 -7.14 -37.11
CA ARG A 392 2.52 -8.28 -37.32
C ARG A 392 2.51 -9.17 -36.09
N LYS A 393 2.38 -10.49 -36.28
CA LYS A 393 2.58 -11.47 -35.20
C LYS A 393 4.06 -11.52 -34.81
N ALA A 394 4.42 -10.86 -33.72
CA ALA A 394 5.75 -10.88 -33.14
C ALA A 394 5.86 -12.00 -32.07
N GLN A 395 7.04 -12.60 -31.97
CA GLN A 395 7.30 -13.64 -30.99
C GLN A 395 7.72 -13.01 -29.66
N PHE A 396 7.10 -13.47 -28.58
CA PHE A 396 7.42 -13.09 -27.22
C PHE A 396 7.87 -14.31 -26.44
N PHE A 397 8.90 -14.16 -25.62
CA PHE A 397 9.52 -15.27 -24.89
C PHE A 397 9.69 -14.93 -23.42
N THR A 398 9.72 -15.95 -22.57
CA THR A 398 10.30 -15.84 -21.23
C THR A 398 11.80 -15.59 -21.32
N PHE A 399 12.38 -14.94 -20.30
CA PHE A 399 13.82 -14.70 -20.27
C PHE A 399 14.63 -16.00 -20.35
N HIS A 400 14.17 -17.06 -19.69
CA HIS A 400 14.81 -18.37 -19.76
C HIS A 400 14.81 -18.96 -21.18
N SER A 401 13.69 -18.84 -21.92
CA SER A 401 13.62 -19.27 -23.32
C SER A 401 14.56 -18.46 -24.21
N ILE A 402 14.74 -17.17 -23.94
CA ILE A 402 15.73 -16.33 -24.64
C ILE A 402 17.14 -16.80 -24.34
N LEU A 403 17.52 -16.98 -23.07
CA LEU A 403 18.84 -17.50 -22.71
C LEU A 403 19.13 -18.84 -23.38
N LYS A 404 18.15 -19.76 -23.42
CA LYS A 404 18.27 -21.02 -24.17
C LYS A 404 18.51 -20.82 -25.65
N LYS A 405 17.81 -19.87 -26.27
CA LYS A 405 17.92 -19.58 -27.70
C LYS A 405 19.33 -19.11 -28.08
N PHE A 406 20.03 -18.46 -27.16
CA PHE A 406 21.40 -17.96 -27.36
C PHE A 406 22.48 -18.82 -26.70
N ASP A 407 22.12 -19.99 -26.14
CA ASP A 407 23.03 -20.87 -25.41
C ASP A 407 23.73 -20.19 -24.21
N GLU A 408 22.99 -19.33 -23.51
CA GLU A 408 23.50 -18.42 -22.46
C GLU A 408 22.82 -18.66 -21.09
N VAL A 409 22.17 -19.82 -20.88
CA VAL A 409 21.46 -20.17 -19.62
C VAL A 409 22.36 -20.11 -18.39
N ASP A 410 23.61 -20.58 -18.53
CA ASP A 410 24.60 -20.60 -17.45
C ASP A 410 25.58 -19.42 -17.52
N SER A 411 25.38 -18.49 -18.47
CA SER A 411 26.22 -17.30 -18.59
C SER A 411 25.93 -16.29 -17.49
N VAL A 412 26.96 -15.57 -17.06
CA VAL A 412 26.82 -14.41 -16.18
C VAL A 412 26.33 -13.23 -17.00
N ILE A 413 25.21 -12.64 -16.59
CA ILE A 413 24.64 -11.44 -17.21
C ILE A 413 25.03 -10.24 -16.37
N ASP A 414 25.85 -9.34 -16.93
CA ASP A 414 26.34 -8.17 -16.20
C ASP A 414 25.24 -7.13 -15.97
N TYR A 415 24.31 -7.00 -16.92
CA TYR A 415 23.16 -6.13 -16.79
C TYR A 415 21.96 -6.67 -17.57
N LEU A 416 20.82 -6.80 -16.88
CA LEU A 416 19.52 -7.07 -17.49
C LEU A 416 18.68 -5.79 -17.40
N LYS A 417 18.36 -5.22 -18.56
CA LYS A 417 17.46 -4.07 -18.74
C LYS A 417 16.14 -4.54 -19.34
N PHE A 418 15.00 -4.11 -18.81
CA PHE A 418 13.74 -4.22 -19.54
C PHE A 418 12.79 -3.05 -19.31
N ASP A 419 12.27 -2.53 -20.41
CA ASP A 419 11.23 -1.50 -20.50
C ASP A 419 10.31 -1.93 -21.66
N ILE A 420 9.20 -2.57 -21.32
CA ILE A 420 8.45 -3.44 -22.24
C ILE A 420 6.95 -3.16 -22.25
N GLU A 421 6.56 -2.03 -21.65
CA GLU A 421 5.20 -1.50 -21.65
C GLU A 421 4.18 -2.49 -21.05
N TRP A 422 3.82 -2.27 -19.78
CA TRP A 422 2.69 -2.87 -19.05
C TRP A 422 2.83 -4.32 -18.57
N ILE A 423 3.64 -5.14 -19.25
CA ILE A 423 3.77 -6.58 -18.98
C ILE A 423 4.91 -6.92 -18.01
N GLU A 424 5.48 -5.94 -17.33
CA GLU A 424 6.60 -6.14 -16.40
C GLU A 424 6.25 -7.02 -15.23
N TRP A 425 5.01 -6.95 -14.76
CA TRP A 425 4.53 -7.75 -13.65
C TRP A 425 4.47 -9.25 -13.98
N ASP A 426 4.06 -9.60 -15.20
CA ASP A 426 4.08 -10.99 -15.69
C ASP A 426 5.50 -11.53 -15.84
N VAL A 427 6.43 -10.68 -16.29
CA VAL A 427 7.86 -11.01 -16.39
C VAL A 427 8.46 -11.23 -15.01
N LEU A 428 8.20 -10.34 -14.05
CA LEU A 428 8.63 -10.50 -12.66
C LEU A 428 8.06 -11.79 -12.04
N GLU A 429 6.79 -12.11 -12.25
CA GLU A 429 6.22 -13.38 -11.77
C GLU A 429 6.95 -14.59 -12.37
N ASN A 430 7.27 -14.54 -13.67
CA ASN A 430 7.98 -15.62 -14.34
C ASN A 430 9.41 -15.82 -13.81
N PHE A 431 10.13 -14.75 -13.48
CA PHE A 431 11.47 -14.88 -12.89
C PHE A 431 11.50 -15.74 -11.63
N PHE A 432 10.41 -15.75 -10.86
CA PHE A 432 10.30 -16.53 -9.62
C PHE A 432 9.81 -17.98 -9.82
N LYS A 433 9.45 -18.39 -11.04
CA LYS A 433 9.10 -19.79 -11.36
C LYS A 433 10.34 -20.67 -11.52
N GLY A 434 11.54 -20.11 -11.45
CA GLY A 434 12.83 -20.81 -11.46
C GLY A 434 13.96 -19.93 -10.91
N ASP A 435 15.19 -20.21 -11.32
CA ASP A 435 16.38 -19.44 -10.90
C ASP A 435 16.94 -18.55 -12.01
N GLY A 436 16.07 -18.05 -12.89
CA GLY A 436 16.48 -17.30 -14.10
C GLY A 436 17.25 -16.00 -13.83
N LEU A 437 17.18 -15.47 -12.60
CA LEU A 437 17.92 -14.27 -12.18
C LEU A 437 19.21 -14.58 -11.41
N LYS A 438 19.53 -15.84 -11.10
CA LYS A 438 20.66 -16.20 -10.22
C LYS A 438 22.01 -15.69 -10.74
N ASN A 439 22.17 -15.65 -12.06
CA ASN A 439 23.40 -15.25 -12.76
C ASN A 439 23.39 -13.78 -13.22
N VAL A 440 22.38 -13.01 -12.84
CA VAL A 440 22.25 -11.59 -13.21
C VAL A 440 22.90 -10.74 -12.12
N LYS A 441 23.91 -9.94 -12.47
CA LYS A 441 24.60 -9.04 -11.53
C LYS A 441 23.77 -7.81 -11.19
N GLN A 442 23.23 -7.17 -12.23
CA GLN A 442 22.45 -5.94 -12.11
C GLN A 442 21.14 -6.08 -12.88
N LEU A 443 20.06 -5.59 -12.27
CA LEU A 443 18.74 -5.59 -12.86
C LEU A 443 18.20 -4.16 -12.86
N GLY A 444 17.88 -3.62 -14.03
CA GLY A 444 17.21 -2.34 -14.21
C GLY A 444 15.92 -2.54 -14.99
N PHE A 445 14.81 -2.00 -14.52
CA PHE A 445 13.56 -2.07 -15.28
C PHE A 445 12.63 -0.91 -14.98
N GLU A 446 11.74 -0.64 -15.93
CA GLU A 446 10.70 0.36 -15.80
C GLU A 446 9.39 -0.31 -15.36
N ILE A 447 8.74 0.24 -14.35
CA ILE A 447 7.48 -0.26 -13.82
C ILE A 447 6.34 0.61 -14.31
N HIS A 448 5.39 -0.01 -15.00
CA HIS A 448 4.13 0.60 -15.38
C HIS A 448 3.01 0.24 -14.36
N PHE A 449 2.54 1.24 -13.60
CA PHE A 449 1.51 1.07 -12.56
C PHE A 449 0.08 1.00 -13.09
N GLY A 450 -0.20 1.51 -14.27
CA GLY A 450 -1.51 1.39 -14.89
C GLY A 450 -1.74 2.52 -15.89
N ASP A 451 -2.58 2.24 -16.87
CA ASP A 451 -2.89 3.18 -17.93
C ASP A 451 -3.68 4.36 -17.33
N PRO A 452 -3.19 5.62 -17.45
CA PRO A 452 -3.91 6.78 -16.96
C PRO A 452 -5.28 6.99 -17.63
N SER A 453 -5.54 6.32 -18.77
CA SER A 453 -6.81 6.33 -19.49
C SER A 453 -7.76 5.19 -19.15
N ALA A 454 -7.29 4.16 -18.41
CA ALA A 454 -8.13 3.03 -17.99
C ALA A 454 -8.93 3.36 -16.71
N ALA A 455 -10.17 2.85 -16.65
CA ALA A 455 -11.09 3.10 -15.54
C ALA A 455 -10.53 2.68 -14.16
N LEU A 456 -11.08 3.31 -13.12
CA LEU A 456 -10.80 3.17 -11.68
C LEU A 456 -10.54 1.74 -11.17
N ASP A 457 -11.08 0.71 -11.81
CA ASP A 457 -10.97 -0.70 -11.40
C ASP A 457 -9.54 -1.27 -11.52
N PHE A 458 -8.66 -0.63 -12.29
CA PHE A 458 -7.24 -1.01 -12.43
C PHE A 458 -6.36 -0.65 -11.22
N PHE A 459 -6.85 0.21 -10.33
CA PHE A 459 -6.12 0.60 -9.13
C PHE A 459 -6.89 0.10 -7.91
N ASN A 460 -6.65 -1.15 -7.53
CA ASN A 460 -7.15 -1.71 -6.28
C ASN A 460 -5.99 -2.14 -5.38
N SER A 461 -6.24 -2.20 -4.07
CA SER A 461 -5.26 -2.57 -3.05
C SER A 461 -4.57 -3.91 -3.29
N LYS A 462 -5.29 -4.88 -3.88
CA LYS A 462 -4.76 -6.21 -4.23
C LYS A 462 -3.68 -6.12 -5.30
N MET A 463 -3.86 -5.29 -6.33
CA MET A 463 -2.81 -5.08 -7.34
C MET A 463 -1.57 -4.45 -6.72
N PHE A 464 -1.70 -3.39 -5.92
CA PHE A 464 -0.54 -2.78 -5.24
C PHE A 464 0.17 -3.75 -4.30
N THR A 465 -0.59 -4.59 -3.58
CA THR A 465 -0.01 -5.58 -2.68
C THR A 465 0.68 -6.72 -3.43
N MET A 466 0.07 -7.22 -4.52
CA MET A 466 0.69 -8.22 -5.39
C MET A 466 2.01 -7.70 -5.98
N ARG A 467 1.99 -6.46 -6.48
CA ARG A 467 3.17 -5.77 -7.01
C ARG A 467 4.27 -5.62 -5.98
N TRP A 468 3.91 -5.17 -4.77
CA TRP A 468 4.85 -5.10 -3.65
C TRP A 468 5.46 -6.47 -3.33
N ARG A 469 4.67 -7.55 -3.31
CA ARG A 469 5.18 -8.91 -3.06
C ARG A 469 6.16 -9.38 -4.12
N LEU A 470 5.91 -9.09 -5.40
CA LEU A 470 6.84 -9.42 -6.47
C LEU A 470 8.17 -8.68 -6.30
N LEU A 471 8.12 -7.39 -5.94
CA LEU A 471 9.33 -6.61 -5.72
C LEU A 471 10.06 -7.04 -4.45
N LYS A 472 9.33 -7.40 -3.38
CA LYS A 472 9.91 -7.95 -2.15
C LYS A 472 10.60 -9.30 -2.39
N ARG A 473 10.06 -10.14 -3.27
CA ARG A 473 10.69 -11.40 -3.67
C ARG A 473 12.05 -11.22 -4.34
N LEU A 474 12.31 -10.08 -5.01
CA LEU A 474 13.66 -9.78 -5.48
C LEU A 474 14.64 -9.69 -4.29
N GLU A 475 14.24 -9.01 -3.21
CA GLU A 475 15.06 -8.93 -1.99
C GLU A 475 15.30 -10.30 -1.35
N GLU A 476 14.28 -11.14 -1.30
CA GLU A 476 14.40 -12.52 -0.80
C GLU A 476 15.33 -13.37 -1.66
N LYS A 477 15.46 -13.05 -2.96
CA LYS A 477 16.39 -13.68 -3.90
C LYS A 477 17.79 -13.05 -3.91
N GLY A 478 18.08 -12.13 -2.98
CA GLY A 478 19.41 -11.54 -2.80
C GLY A 478 19.62 -10.23 -3.55
N PHE A 479 18.59 -9.66 -4.18
CA PHE A 479 18.71 -8.36 -4.83
C PHE A 479 18.52 -7.20 -3.83
N ALA A 480 19.31 -6.14 -3.95
CA ALA A 480 19.16 -4.93 -3.16
C ALA A 480 18.94 -3.73 -4.10
N ARG A 481 17.86 -2.98 -3.88
CA ARG A 481 17.57 -1.77 -4.63
C ARG A 481 18.61 -0.71 -4.30
N TRP A 482 19.28 -0.17 -5.31
CA TRP A 482 20.29 0.87 -5.12
C TRP A 482 19.87 2.23 -5.66
N HIS A 483 18.90 2.25 -6.58
CA HIS A 483 18.34 3.47 -7.13
C HIS A 483 16.90 3.26 -7.60
N ALA A 484 16.11 4.33 -7.61
CA ALA A 484 14.83 4.42 -8.27
C ALA A 484 14.49 5.89 -8.52
N HIS A 485 13.82 6.17 -9.63
CA HIS A 485 13.28 7.50 -9.89
C HIS A 485 11.98 7.43 -10.70
N ALA A 486 11.18 8.48 -10.54
CA ALA A 486 10.02 8.69 -11.39
C ALA A 486 10.47 8.95 -12.83
N ASN A 487 9.77 8.37 -13.81
CA ASN A 487 9.91 8.79 -15.20
C ASN A 487 9.17 10.15 -15.39
N PRO A 488 9.83 11.20 -15.89
CA PRO A 488 9.24 12.52 -16.04
C PRO A 488 8.00 12.62 -16.95
N LYS A 489 7.75 11.65 -17.84
CA LYS A 489 6.51 11.60 -18.66
C LYS A 489 5.35 10.87 -17.99
N GLY A 490 5.60 10.19 -16.88
CA GLY A 490 4.61 9.36 -16.22
C GLY A 490 3.66 10.10 -15.27
N PHE A 491 3.51 11.42 -15.30
CA PHE A 491 2.69 12.11 -14.29
C PHE A 491 1.19 12.04 -14.59
N TYR A 492 0.38 11.76 -13.55
CA TYR A 492 -1.07 11.93 -13.63
C TYR A 492 -1.44 13.43 -13.66
N ILE A 493 -2.29 13.82 -14.62
CA ILE A 493 -2.71 15.23 -14.80
C ILE A 493 -3.49 15.77 -13.58
N ASP A 494 -4.25 14.91 -12.88
CA ASP A 494 -5.15 15.29 -11.77
C ASP A 494 -4.74 14.73 -10.38
N ARG A 495 -3.55 14.12 -10.25
CA ARG A 495 -3.03 13.66 -8.94
C ARG A 495 -1.73 14.40 -8.63
N GLU A 496 -1.73 15.25 -7.60
CA GLU A 496 -0.55 16.00 -7.13
C GLU A 496 0.74 15.15 -7.21
N LEU A 497 1.61 15.46 -8.19
CA LEU A 497 2.99 14.94 -8.33
C LEU A 497 3.17 13.41 -8.21
N ARG A 498 2.23 12.59 -8.70
CA ARG A 498 2.37 11.12 -8.73
C ARG A 498 2.68 10.62 -10.15
N THR A 499 3.67 9.74 -10.27
CA THR A 499 4.01 9.09 -11.54
C THR A 499 3.41 7.68 -11.64
N TYR A 500 2.86 7.28 -12.78
CA TYR A 500 2.48 5.89 -13.07
C TYR A 500 3.63 5.06 -13.63
N ILE A 501 4.82 5.66 -13.74
CA ILE A 501 6.01 5.05 -14.33
C ILE A 501 7.23 5.27 -13.42
N PHE A 502 7.94 4.20 -13.07
CA PHE A 502 9.18 4.24 -12.28
C PHE A 502 10.28 3.41 -12.89
N GLU A 503 11.47 3.99 -13.04
CA GLU A 503 12.69 3.20 -13.28
C GLU A 503 13.25 2.74 -11.93
N VAL A 504 13.55 1.45 -11.81
CA VAL A 504 14.07 0.82 -10.57
C VAL A 504 15.31 -0.02 -10.88
N TYR A 505 16.26 0.01 -9.95
CA TYR A 505 17.59 -0.53 -10.15
C TYR A 505 18.06 -1.36 -8.96
N TYR A 506 18.46 -2.61 -9.21
CA TYR A 506 18.84 -3.60 -8.21
C TYR A 506 20.23 -4.18 -8.47
N LEU A 507 20.94 -4.48 -7.38
CA LEU A 507 22.19 -5.24 -7.36
C LEU A 507 21.94 -6.63 -6.79
N ASN A 508 22.44 -7.68 -7.44
CA ASN A 508 22.39 -9.02 -6.88
C ASN A 508 23.54 -9.23 -5.89
N LEU A 509 23.25 -9.19 -4.59
CA LEU A 509 24.24 -9.36 -3.52
C LEU A 509 24.70 -10.81 -3.37
N SER A 510 23.95 -11.80 -3.86
CA SER A 510 24.39 -13.21 -3.79
C SER A 510 25.63 -13.48 -4.65
N MET A 511 25.89 -12.62 -5.64
CA MET A 511 27.08 -12.68 -6.50
C MET A 511 28.37 -12.30 -5.77
N LEU A 512 28.29 -11.72 -4.58
CA LEU A 512 29.47 -11.39 -3.74
C LEU A 512 29.90 -12.55 -2.82
N THR A 513 29.05 -13.57 -2.68
CA THR A 513 29.29 -14.75 -1.84
C THR A 513 29.57 -16.02 -2.63
N GLY A 514 29.54 -15.93 -3.97
CA GLY A 514 29.77 -17.04 -4.90
C GLY A 514 31.23 -17.31 -5.19
#